data_AF-D3AJ42-F1
#
_entry.id   AF-D3AJ42-F1
#
_cell.length_a   1.000
_cell.length_b   1.000
_cell.length_c   1.000
_cell.angle_alpha   90.00
_cell.angle_beta   90.00
_cell.angle_gamma   90.00
#
_symmetry.space_group_name_H-M   'P 1'
#
loop_
_entity.id
_entity.type
_entity.pdbx_description
1 polymer ?
#
loop_
_entity_poly.entity_id
_entity_poly.type
_entity_poly.pdbx_seq_one_letter_code
_entity_poly.pdbx_strand_id
1 'polypeptide(L)'
;MYDAKMDVYRWTDVEIDGITKQVRAAVATGRPCRYSSSGQVSTGAPNPAIVNSHKLFCSLEEDIREGDQLLITLRTGKNIEADLGECHPYSYQWQCEIKRDDNV
;
A
#
# COMPACT_ATOMS: atom_id res chain seq x y z
N MET A 1 17.30 -3.34 2.58
CA MET A 1 17.31 -2.05 3.29
C MET A 1 16.05 -1.30 2.91
N TYR A 2 15.39 -0.65 3.86
CA TYR A 2 14.26 0.24 3.59
C TYR A 2 14.76 1.48 2.85
N ASP A 3 14.09 1.83 1.75
CA ASP A 3 14.47 2.89 0.81
C ASP A 3 13.34 3.89 0.55
N ALA A 4 12.22 3.74 1.26
CA ALA A 4 11.05 4.59 1.19
C ALA A 4 10.45 4.82 2.58
N LYS A 5 9.48 5.72 2.65
CA LYS A 5 8.62 5.91 3.82
C LYS A 5 7.16 5.70 3.41
N MET A 6 6.34 5.25 4.34
CA MET A 6 4.90 5.13 4.16
C MET A 6 4.14 5.86 5.27
N ASP A 7 3.04 6.47 4.87
CA ASP A 7 1.95 6.85 5.76
C ASP A 7 0.80 5.87 5.54
N VAL A 8 0.17 5.45 6.62
CA VAL A 8 -0.89 4.44 6.64
C VAL A 8 -2.17 5.11 7.07
N TYR A 9 -3.23 4.90 6.30
CA TYR A 9 -4.56 5.43 6.58
C TYR A 9 -5.58 4.30 6.59
N ARG A 10 -6.56 4.41 7.49
CA ARG A 10 -7.64 3.43 7.64
C ARG A 10 -8.98 4.13 7.60
N TRP A 11 -9.92 3.55 6.86
CA TRP A 11 -11.30 3.99 6.85
C TRP A 11 -11.97 3.58 8.16
N THR A 12 -12.56 4.56 8.83
CA THR A 12 -13.25 4.37 10.10
C THR A 12 -14.61 5.03 10.04
N ASP A 13 -15.61 4.36 10.62
CA ASP A 13 -16.95 4.91 10.78
C ASP A 13 -16.97 5.84 11.98
N VAL A 14 -17.36 7.09 11.76
CA VAL A 14 -17.50 8.12 12.78
C VAL A 14 -18.93 8.65 12.75
N GLU A 15 -19.60 8.66 13.90
CA GLU A 15 -20.90 9.32 14.05
C GLU A 15 -20.70 10.84 14.14
N ILE A 16 -21.29 11.56 13.19
CA ILE A 16 -21.35 13.02 13.21
C ILE A 16 -22.82 13.40 13.02
N ASP A 17 -23.39 14.09 14.02
CA ASP A 17 -24.79 14.51 14.03
C ASP A 17 -25.80 13.35 13.88
N GLY A 18 -25.50 12.19 14.46
CA GLY A 18 -26.34 10.99 14.39
C GLY A 18 -26.31 10.27 13.03
N ILE A 19 -25.37 10.63 12.15
CA ILE A 19 -25.14 9.98 10.87
C ILE A 19 -23.74 9.36 10.87
N THR A 20 -23.67 8.06 10.57
CA THR A 20 -22.40 7.36 10.35
C THR A 20 -21.75 7.85 9.07
N LYS A 21 -20.54 8.42 9.18
CA LYS A 21 -19.72 8.84 8.05
C LYS A 21 -18.42 8.05 8.03
N GLN A 22 -17.97 7.66 6.84
CA GLN A 22 -16.64 7.10 6.67
C GLN A 22 -15.60 8.21 6.57
N VAL A 23 -14.63 8.18 7.47
CA VAL A 23 -13.52 9.13 7.52
C VAL A 23 -12.21 8.38 7.41
N ARG A 24 -11.31 8.89 6.58
CA ARG A 24 -9.94 8.39 6.46
C ARG A 24 -9.10 8.91 7.63
N ALA A 25 -8.73 8.02 8.55
CA ALA A 25 -7.91 8.35 9.72
C ALA A 25 -6.45 7.92 9.50
N ALA A 26 -5.50 8.73 9.95
CA ALA A 26 -4.09 8.37 9.93
C ALA A 26 -3.79 7.36 11.05
N VAL A 27 -3.21 6.21 10.68
CA VAL A 27 -2.81 5.14 11.59
C VAL A 27 -1.32 5.28 11.94
N ALA A 28 -0.49 5.52 10.92
CA ALA A 28 0.95 5.68 11.10
C ALA A 28 1.50 6.67 10.06
N THR A 29 2.60 7.34 10.41
CA THR A 29 3.20 8.37 9.55
C THR A 29 4.72 8.22 9.53
N GLY A 30 5.32 8.36 8.36
CA GLY A 30 6.77 8.37 8.13
C GLY A 30 7.44 7.04 8.41
N ARG A 31 6.71 5.93 8.37
CA ARG A 31 7.22 4.61 8.74
C ARG A 31 8.16 4.09 7.66
N PRO A 32 9.33 3.53 8.03
CA PRO A 32 10.29 3.07 7.04
C PRO A 32 9.77 1.82 6.33
N CYS A 33 9.84 1.82 5.01
CA CYS A 33 9.43 0.68 4.20
C CYS A 33 10.36 0.51 2.99
N ARG A 34 10.20 -0.61 2.30
CA ARG A 34 10.78 -0.82 0.97
C ARG A 34 9.66 -1.01 -0.02
N TYR A 35 9.71 -0.24 -1.09
CA TYR A 35 8.79 -0.38 -2.20
C TYR A 35 9.49 -1.10 -3.35
N SER A 36 8.91 -2.20 -3.82
CA SER A 36 9.44 -2.95 -4.96
C SER A 36 8.41 -3.02 -6.07
N SER A 37 8.80 -2.57 -7.25
CA SER A 37 8.10 -2.85 -8.50
C SER A 37 8.83 -3.96 -9.25
N SER A 38 8.23 -5.15 -9.33
CA SER A 38 8.69 -6.23 -10.21
C SER A 38 8.01 -6.15 -11.57
N GLY A 39 8.77 -6.54 -12.61
CA GLY A 39 8.59 -6.15 -14.01
C GLY A 39 7.31 -6.60 -14.71
N GLN A 40 7.06 -5.92 -15.82
CA GLN A 40 5.96 -6.14 -16.76
C GLN A 40 5.99 -7.57 -17.28
N VAL A 41 4.98 -8.36 -16.93
CA VAL A 41 4.69 -9.61 -17.64
C VAL A 41 3.61 -9.33 -18.67
N SER A 42 3.87 -9.71 -19.92
CA SER A 42 2.86 -9.69 -20.97
C SER A 42 1.96 -10.91 -20.76
N THR A 43 0.73 -10.69 -20.29
CA THR A 43 -0.24 -11.77 -20.09
C THR A 43 -1.52 -11.43 -20.83
N GLY A 44 -1.95 -12.31 -21.75
CA GLY A 44 -3.21 -12.18 -22.48
C GLY A 44 -3.07 -12.52 -23.96
N ALA A 45 -3.91 -13.43 -24.43
CA ALA A 45 -4.18 -13.65 -25.85
C ALA A 45 -5.68 -13.38 -26.06
N PRO A 46 -6.10 -12.58 -27.06
CA PRO A 46 -5.31 -11.96 -28.14
C PRO A 46 -4.67 -10.60 -27.80
N ASN A 47 -5.05 -9.96 -26.68
CA ASN A 47 -4.48 -8.67 -26.27
C ASN A 47 -3.52 -8.85 -25.08
N PRO A 48 -2.24 -8.46 -25.21
CA PRO A 48 -1.32 -8.47 -24.08
C PRO A 48 -1.73 -7.41 -23.05
N ALA A 49 -2.01 -7.82 -21.82
CA ALA A 49 -2.15 -6.95 -20.67
C ALA A 49 -0.81 -6.89 -19.92
N ILE A 50 -0.42 -5.68 -19.51
CA ILE A 50 0.72 -5.46 -18.64
C ILE A 50 0.23 -5.62 -17.20
N VAL A 51 0.70 -6.65 -16.51
CA VAL A 51 0.47 -6.77 -15.06
C VAL A 51 1.71 -6.27 -14.34
N ASN A 52 1.57 -5.12 -13.67
CA ASN A 52 2.58 -4.63 -12.75
C ASN A 52 2.40 -5.33 -11.40
N SER A 53 3.43 -6.01 -10.90
CA SER A 53 3.42 -6.55 -9.55
C SER A 53 4.19 -5.61 -8.63
N HIS A 54 3.48 -5.06 -7.65
CA HIS A 54 4.03 -4.15 -6.67
C HIS A 54 3.97 -4.78 -5.28
N LYS A 55 5.09 -4.73 -4.57
CA LYS A 55 5.21 -5.26 -3.21
C LYS A 55 5.76 -4.22 -2.26
N LEU A 56 5.21 -4.20 -1.06
CA LEU A 56 5.67 -3.42 0.06
C LEU A 56 6.30 -4.34 1.10
N PHE A 57 7.40 -3.89 1.67
CA PHE A 57 8.04 -4.56 2.80
C PHE A 57 8.21 -3.58 3.95
N CYS A 58 7.80 -3.98 5.15
CA CYS A 58 7.93 -3.16 6.36
C CYS A 58 8.13 -4.05 7.59
N SER A 59 8.40 -3.43 8.75
CA SER A 59 8.67 -4.18 10.00
C SER A 59 7.42 -4.92 10.47
N LEU A 60 7.59 -6.07 11.13
CA LEU A 60 6.47 -6.81 11.74
C LEU A 60 5.75 -6.01 12.85
N GLU A 61 6.40 -4.98 13.37
CA GLU A 61 5.86 -4.09 14.42
C GLU A 61 4.92 -3.01 13.89
N GLU A 62 4.82 -2.84 12.57
CA GLU A 62 3.94 -1.84 11.97
C GLU A 62 2.45 -2.28 12.06
N ASP A 63 1.56 -1.38 12.51
CA ASP A 63 0.10 -1.60 12.48
C ASP A 63 -0.43 -1.36 11.06
N ILE A 64 -0.20 -2.32 10.17
CA ILE A 64 -0.73 -2.35 8.82
C ILE A 64 -1.76 -3.48 8.66
N ARG A 65 -2.81 -3.23 7.87
CA ARG A 65 -3.88 -4.20 7.60
C ARG A 65 -4.29 -4.16 6.15
N GLU A 66 -4.66 -5.30 5.61
CA GLU A 66 -5.26 -5.38 4.28
C GLU A 66 -6.47 -4.42 4.19
N GLY A 67 -6.53 -3.64 3.10
CA GLY A 67 -7.52 -2.59 2.89
C GLY A 67 -7.11 -1.21 3.42
N ASP A 68 -6.00 -1.09 4.15
CA ASP A 68 -5.45 0.23 4.50
C ASP A 68 -4.97 0.97 3.23
N GLN A 69 -5.16 2.28 3.21
CA GLN A 69 -4.64 3.14 2.16
C GLN A 69 -3.25 3.63 2.52
N LEU A 70 -2.33 3.60 1.57
CA LEU A 70 -0.95 3.98 1.76
C LEU A 70 -0.57 5.19 0.92
N LEU A 71 0.18 6.11 1.52
CA LEU A 71 0.94 7.13 0.82
C LEU A 71 2.42 6.80 0.98
N ILE A 72 3.04 6.33 -0.10
CA ILE A 72 4.43 5.89 -0.11
C ILE A 72 5.30 6.98 -0.74
N THR A 73 6.22 7.54 0.05
CA THR A 73 7.21 8.51 -0.40
C THR A 73 8.53 7.81 -0.69
N LEU A 74 8.90 7.74 -1.97
CA LEU A 74 10.19 7.21 -2.40
C LEU A 74 11.33 8.15 -2.04
N ARG A 75 12.57 7.63 -1.98
CA ARG A 75 13.77 8.47 -1.79
C ARG A 75 13.92 9.60 -2.81
N THR A 76 13.36 9.44 -4.01
CA THR A 76 13.36 10.46 -5.07
C THR A 76 12.38 11.61 -4.79
N GLY A 77 11.57 11.53 -3.73
CA GLY A 77 10.51 12.47 -3.41
C GLY A 77 9.18 12.19 -4.13
N LYS A 78 9.11 11.16 -4.98
CA LYS A 78 7.87 10.76 -5.63
C LYS A 78 6.93 10.12 -4.60
N ASN A 79 5.69 10.59 -4.58
CA ASN A 79 4.60 9.98 -3.82
C ASN A 79 3.82 8.98 -4.69
N ILE A 80 3.43 7.88 -4.07
CA ILE A 80 2.60 6.83 -4.66
C ILE A 80 1.45 6.60 -3.70
N GLU A 81 0.23 6.83 -4.16
CA GLU A 81 -0.97 6.38 -3.47
C GLU A 81 -1.32 4.97 -3.94
N ALA A 82 -1.62 4.09 -3.00
CA ALA A 82 -1.99 2.72 -3.29
C ALA A 82 -2.76 2.09 -2.14
N ASP A 83 -3.53 1.05 -2.43
CA ASP A 83 -4.20 0.25 -1.41
C ASP A 83 -3.36 -0.97 -1.04
N LEU A 84 -3.34 -1.26 0.26
CA LEU A 84 -2.65 -2.41 0.82
C LEU A 84 -3.48 -3.67 0.55
N GLY A 85 -2.92 -4.59 -0.22
CA GLY A 85 -3.49 -5.91 -0.47
C GLY A 85 -3.09 -6.93 0.60
N GLU A 86 -3.08 -8.19 0.20
CA GLU A 86 -2.74 -9.31 1.08
C GLU A 86 -1.32 -9.15 1.66
N CYS A 87 -1.20 -9.40 2.97
CA CYS A 87 0.06 -9.31 3.72
C CYS A 87 0.45 -10.66 4.29
N HIS A 88 1.68 -11.09 4.04
CA HIS A 88 2.25 -12.30 4.61
C HIS A 88 3.44 -11.97 5.53
N PRO A 89 3.46 -12.51 6.75
CA PRO A 89 4.59 -12.32 7.64
C PRO A 89 5.73 -13.25 7.21
N TYR A 90 6.91 -12.69 7.02
CA TYR A 90 8.17 -13.42 6.93
C TYR A 90 8.99 -13.17 8.20
N SER A 91 10.04 -13.96 8.44
CA SER A 91 10.77 -14.02 9.72
C SER A 91 11.09 -12.68 10.39
N TYR A 92 11.28 -11.59 9.63
CA TYR A 92 11.59 -10.26 10.17
C TYR A 92 10.83 -9.10 9.50
N GLN A 93 9.90 -9.37 8.59
CA GLN A 93 9.22 -8.32 7.83
C GLN A 93 7.87 -8.77 7.30
N TRP A 94 6.93 -7.84 7.20
CA TRP A 94 5.77 -8.02 6.35
C TRP A 94 6.19 -7.96 4.88
N GLN A 95 5.59 -8.81 4.06
CA GLN A 95 5.56 -8.66 2.62
C GLN A 95 4.10 -8.55 2.21
N CYS A 96 3.73 -7.40 1.66
CA CYS A 96 2.36 -7.13 1.24
C CYS A 96 2.27 -6.84 -0.25
N GLU A 97 1.18 -7.27 -0.86
CA GLU A 97 0.80 -6.85 -2.20
C GLU A 97 0.31 -5.40 -2.19
N ILE A 98 0.57 -4.69 -3.28
CA ILE A 98 0.14 -3.30 -3.44
C ILE A 98 -0.72 -3.20 -4.69
N LYS A 99 -1.95 -2.73 -4.49
CA LYS A 99 -2.89 -2.47 -5.57
C LYS A 99 -2.82 -0.99 -5.89
N ARG A 100 -2.27 -0.68 -7.06
CA ARG A 100 -2.33 0.68 -7.61
C ARG A 100 -3.54 0.80 -8.51
N ASP A 101 -4.20 1.95 -8.43
CA ASP A 101 -5.10 2.37 -9.48
C ASP A 101 -4.26 3.01 -10.60
N ASP A 102 -3.58 2.17 -11.39
CA ASP A 102 -2.84 2.62 -12.58
C ASP A 102 -3.78 2.84 -13.80
N ASN A 103 -5.11 2.83 -13.61
CA ASN A 103 -6.11 3.10 -14.65
C ASN A 103 -6.48 4.60 -14.69
N VAL A 104 -5.59 5.42 -15.26
CA VAL A 104 -5.95 6.74 -15.80
C VAL A 104 -5.40 6.89 -17.22
#